data_AF-A0A379WEU8-F1
#
_entry.id   AF-A0A379WEU8-F1
#
_cell.length_a   1.000
_cell.length_b   1.000
_cell.length_c   1.000
_cell.angle_alpha   90.00
_cell.angle_beta   90.00
_cell.angle_gamma   90.00
#
_symmetry.space_group_name_H-M   'P 1'
#
loop_
_entity.id
_entity.type
_entity.pdbx_description
1 polymer ?
#
loop_
_entity_poly.entity_id
_entity_poly.type
_entity_poly.pdbx_seq_one_letter_code
_entity_poly.pdbx_strand_id
1 'polypeptide(L)' 'MEHQRELYQQRGYSEDLLPKTETQRNWKAFNYFTLWMGSVHNVPNYVMVGGFLYWGYQHLISCWPLLSAHYLLRRRW' A
#
# COMPACT_ATOMS: atom_id res chain seq x y z
N MET A 1 4.18 16.80 -29.12
CA MET A 1 5.00 15.93 -28.26
C MET A 1 6.46 15.93 -28.71
N GLU A 2 6.74 15.73 -30.01
CA GLU A 2 8.09 15.82 -30.59
C GLU A 2 8.80 17.17 -30.30
N HIS A 3 8.12 18.30 -30.52
CA HIS A 3 8.70 19.64 -30.26
C HIS A 3 9.10 19.87 -28.78
N GLN A 4 8.42 19.22 -27.82
CA GLN A 4 8.80 19.28 -26.42
C GLN A 4 10.06 18.47 -26.13
N ARG A 5 10.24 17.32 -26.81
CA ARG A 5 11.43 16.47 -26.66
C ARG A 5 12.68 17.21 -27.11
N GLU A 6 12.63 17.88 -28.26
CA GLU A 6 13.75 18.68 -28.79
C GLU A 6 14.17 19.79 -27.81
N LEU A 7 13.21 20.47 -27.19
CA LEU A 7 13.48 21.50 -26.17
C LEU A 7 14.16 20.92 -24.91
N TYR A 8 13.79 19.71 -24.47
CA TYR A 8 14.46 19.06 -23.33
C TYR A 8 15.84 18.53 -23.69
N GLN A 9 16.03 18.02 -24.90
CA GLN A 9 17.37 17.63 -25.41
C GLN A 9 18.31 18.84 -25.48
N GLN A 10 17.84 19.98 -25.98
CA GLN A 10 18.62 21.23 -26.01
C GLN A 10 19.00 21.74 -24.61
N ARG A 11 18.22 21.42 -23.58
CA ARG A 11 18.51 21.75 -22.18
C ARG A 11 19.52 20.79 -21.52
N GLY A 12 19.98 19.76 -22.25
CA GLY A 12 20.98 18.80 -21.76
C GLY A 12 20.40 17.66 -20.93
N TYR A 13 19.09 17.40 -21.00
CA TYR A 13 18.51 16.22 -20.35
C TYR A 13 18.91 14.94 -21.11
N SER A 14 19.30 13.91 -20.35
CA SER A 14 19.66 12.59 -20.89
C SER A 14 18.48 11.92 -21.57
N GLU A 15 18.77 11.07 -22.58
CA GLU A 15 17.79 10.38 -23.42
C GLU A 15 16.72 9.61 -22.65
N ASP A 16 17.08 9.05 -21.50
CA ASP A 16 16.20 8.29 -20.61
C ASP A 16 15.16 9.15 -19.87
N LEU A 17 15.45 10.44 -19.70
CA LEU A 17 14.57 11.41 -19.02
C LEU A 17 13.61 12.08 -19.99
N LEU A 18 13.77 11.89 -21.30
CA LEU A 18 12.89 12.52 -22.27
C LEU A 18 11.47 11.93 -22.22
N PRO A 19 10.44 12.77 -22.45
CA PRO A 19 9.06 12.31 -22.50
C PRO A 19 8.88 11.17 -23.50
N LYS A 20 8.40 10.00 -23.06
CA LYS A 20 8.23 8.82 -23.93
C LYS A 20 7.37 9.16 -25.15
N THR A 21 7.79 8.66 -26.32
CA THR A 21 7.03 8.81 -27.57
C THR A 21 5.74 8.00 -27.52
N GLU A 22 4.77 8.30 -28.39
CA GLU A 22 3.49 7.58 -28.42
C GLU A 22 3.68 6.09 -28.73
N THR A 23 4.67 5.75 -29.57
CA THR A 23 5.04 4.37 -29.90
C THR A 23 5.63 3.60 -28.70
N GLN A 24 6.23 4.29 -27.73
CA GLN A 24 6.76 3.70 -26.51
C GLN A 24 5.71 3.58 -25.39
N ARG A 25 4.52 4.17 -25.56
CA ARG A 25 3.46 4.19 -24.55
C ARG A 25 2.61 2.92 -24.63
N ASN A 26 3.18 1.79 -24.23
CA ASN A 26 2.52 0.47 -24.19
C ASN A 26 1.61 0.24 -22.96
N TRP A 27 1.27 1.29 -22.21
CA TRP A 27 0.48 1.23 -20.98
C TRP A 27 -1.01 1.03 -21.29
N LYS A 28 -1.40 -0.22 -21.54
CA LYS A 28 -2.81 -0.63 -21.58
C LYS A 28 -3.34 -0.80 -20.15
N ALA A 29 -4.65 -0.64 -19.96
CA ALA A 29 -5.30 -0.77 -18.64
C ALA A 29 -4.96 -2.10 -17.93
N PHE A 30 -4.81 -3.19 -18.69
CA PHE A 30 -4.40 -4.49 -18.15
C PHE A 30 -2.94 -4.50 -17.63
N ASN A 31 -2.01 -3.83 -18.31
CA ASN A 31 -0.62 -3.69 -17.85
C ASN A 31 -0.54 -2.88 -16.56
N TYR A 32 -1.44 -1.91 -16.40
CA TYR A 32 -1.58 -1.17 -15.15
C TYR A 32 -2.16 -2.04 -14.03
N PHE A 33 -3.17 -2.86 -14.34
CA PHE A 33 -3.79 -3.78 -13.39
C PHE A 33 -2.80 -4.82 -12.86
N THR A 34 -1.95 -5.39 -13.71
CA THR A 34 -0.92 -6.36 -13.30
C THR A 34 0.15 -5.72 -12.40
N LEU A 35 0.60 -4.51 -12.73
CA LEU A 35 1.52 -3.75 -11.87
C LEU A 35 0.89 -3.34 -10.53
N TRP A 36 -0.39 -2.96 -10.54
CA TRP A 36 -1.14 -2.64 -9.34
C TRP A 36 -1.29 -3.86 -8.44
N MET A 37 -1.71 -5.00 -8.99
CA MET A 37 -1.77 -6.26 -8.23
C MET A 37 -0.40 -6.65 -7.66
N GLY A 38 0.68 -6.49 -8.42
CA GLY A 38 2.05 -6.70 -7.90
C GLY A 38 2.41 -5.77 -6.74
N SER A 39 1.99 -4.51 -6.79
CA SER A 39 2.23 -3.52 -5.74
C SER A 39 1.32 -3.70 -4.51
N VAL A 40 0.10 -4.22 -4.70
CA VAL A 40 -0.83 -4.58 -3.62
C VAL A 40 -0.30 -5.76 -2.81
N HIS A 41 0.31 -6.74 -3.49
CA HIS A 41 0.94 -7.91 -2.87
C HIS A 41 2.36 -7.56 -2.40
N ASN A 42 2.47 -6.56 -1.53
CA ASN A 42 3.73 -6.09 -0.99
C ASN A 42 3.87 -6.53 0.47
N VAL A 43 5.00 -7.16 0.81
CA VAL A 43 5.29 -7.75 2.13
C VAL A 43 4.97 -6.78 3.29
N PRO A 44 5.39 -5.50 3.25
CA PRO A 44 4.96 -4.45 4.16
C PRO A 44 3.45 -4.36 4.43
N ASN A 45 2.61 -4.56 3.42
CA ASN A 45 1.16 -4.46 3.56
C ASN A 45 0.60 -5.63 4.40
N TYR A 46 1.12 -6.84 4.19
CA TYR A 46 0.78 -8.01 5.01
C TYR A 46 1.30 -7.88 6.45
N VAL A 47 2.50 -7.32 6.62
CA VAL A 47 3.07 -7.05 7.95
C VAL A 47 2.22 -6.04 8.71
N MET A 48 1.75 -4.99 8.05
CA MET A 48 0.89 -3.97 8.66
C MET A 48 -0.47 -4.55 9.07
N VAL A 49 -1.14 -5.30 8.19
CA VAL A 49 -2.40 -5.99 8.52
C VAL A 49 -2.19 -6.99 9.67
N GLY A 50 -1.11 -7.76 9.64
CA GLY A 50 -0.74 -8.68 10.73
C GLY A 50 -0.53 -7.96 12.06
N GLY A 51 0.14 -6.80 12.04
CA GLY A 51 0.34 -5.95 13.22
C GLY A 51 -0.96 -5.41 13.80
N PHE A 52 -1.86 -4.91 12.94
CA PHE A 52 -3.18 -4.43 13.37
C PHE A 52 -4.06 -5.54 13.95
N LEU A 53 -4.05 -6.73 13.33
CA LEU A 53 -4.80 -7.88 13.85
C LEU A 53 -4.21 -8.36 15.17
N TYR A 54 -2.89 -8.41 15.31
CA TYR A 54 -2.21 -8.79 16.54
C TYR A 54 -2.54 -7.81 17.68
N TRP A 55 -2.43 -6.51 17.44
CA TRP A 55 -2.83 -5.49 18.42
C TRP A 55 -4.33 -5.56 18.75
N GLY A 56 -5.19 -5.65 17.75
CA GLY A 56 -6.64 -5.77 17.95
C GLY A 56 -7.02 -7.00 18.78
N TYR A 57 -6.43 -8.16 18.48
CA TYR A 57 -6.63 -9.38 19.27
C TYR A 57 -6.10 -9.25 20.69
N GLN A 58 -4.93 -8.64 20.89
CA GLN A 58 -4.36 -8.43 22.23
C GLN A 58 -5.30 -7.61 23.12
N HIS A 59 -5.93 -6.57 22.58
CA HIS A 59 -6.90 -5.76 23.32
C HIS A 59 -8.17 -6.55 23.68
N LEU A 60 -8.68 -7.38 22.76
CA LEU A 60 -9.85 -8.23 23.02
C LEU A 60 -9.57 -9.29 24.09
N ILE A 61 -8.41 -9.95 24.01
CA ILE A 61 -7.99 -10.98 24.97
C ILE A 61 -7.75 -10.37 26.36
N SER A 62 -7.30 -9.12 26.46
CA SER A 62 -7.01 -8.48 27.74
C SER A 62 -8.27 -7.94 28.43
N CYS A 63 -9.20 -7.34 27.68
CA CYS A 63 -10.42 -6.75 28.25
C CYS A 63 -11.43 -7.79 28.72
N TRP A 64 -11.59 -8.92 28.02
CA TRP A 64 -12.62 -9.91 28.31
C TRP A 64 -12.48 -10.58 29.71
N PRO A 65 -11.29 -11.04 30.14
CA PRO A 65 -11.08 -11.58 31.48
C PRO A 65 -11.25 -10.55 32.60
N LEU A 66 -10.90 -9.28 32.35
CA LEU A 66 -11.06 -8.21 33.32
C LEU A 66 -12.52 -7.88 33.57
N LEU A 67 -13.32 -7.82 32.50
CA LEU A 67 -14.76 -7.59 32.58
C LEU A 67 -15.49 -8.78 33.23
N SER A 68 -15.09 -10.01 32.92
CA SER A 68 -15.68 -11.21 33.54
C SER A 68 -15.30 -11.32 35.01
N ALA A 69 -14.07 -11.01 35.39
CA ALA A 69 -13.64 -10.95 36.79
C ALA A 69 -14.43 -9.88 37.57
N HIS A 70 -14.56 -8.67 37.02
CA HIS A 70 -15.37 -7.61 37.63
C HIS A 70 -16.84 -7.99 37.79
N TYR A 71 -17.42 -8.63 36.77
CA TYR A 71 -18.80 -9.12 36.81
C TYR A 71 -19.01 -10.20 37.86
N LEU A 72 -18.09 -11.16 37.97
CA LEU A 72 -18.15 -12.23 38.97
C LEU A 72 -17.95 -11.71 40.40
N LEU A 73 -17.05 -10.74 40.59
CA LEU A 73 -16.84 -10.09 41.88
C LEU A 73 -18.08 -9.28 42.33
N ARG A 74 -18.81 -8.65 41.39
CA ARG A 74 -20.09 -7.96 41.66
C ARG A 74 -21.27 -8.88 41.89
N ARG A 75 -21.20 -10.14 41.46
CA ARG A 75 -22.25 -11.15 41.69
C ARG A 75 -22.11 -11.88 43.03
N ARG A 76 -20.95 -11.76 43.67
CA ARG A 76 -20.58 -12.48 44.89
C ARG A 76 -20.90 -11.71 46.18
N TRP A 77 -21.30 -10.45 46.06
CA TRP A 77 -21.77 -9.56 47.12
C TRP A 77 -23.09 -8.91 46.69
#